data_AF-A0A2E3C423-F1
#
_entry.id   AF-A0A2E3C423-F1
#
_cell.length_a   1.000
_cell.length_b   1.000
_cell.length_c   1.000
_cell.angle_alpha   90.00
_cell.angle_beta   90.00
_cell.angle_gamma   90.00
#
_symmetry.space_group_name_H-M   'P 1'
#
loop_
_entity.id
_entity.type
_entity.pdbx_description
1 polymer ?
#
loop_
_entity_poly.entity_id
_entity_poly.type
_entity_poly.pdbx_seq_one_letter_code
_entity_poly.pdbx_strand_id
1 'polypeptide(L)'
;MQQTNSANTANTEQQKATKVCATPEATKAYADRMWAENPKLSPDGWRMVEDLTIGKVTMGTYRMDGRDKQPQALEKALLSGMNLIDTSANYMDGGAEVFVGQTLQKLFKAGKLKREEVVITTKAGYIQGQTLAQYKDNPPTEAMFLNDQLWHCIHPEFLDQQINQSLERLQVEAIDIFMLHNPEYYFAKVQEGTDEGTLDELREEFYTRVQYAFTYLESLCQQGTIQCYGVSANTLVEDPAHPQFVDLARLHEAAQNAAKEAWGRRKRPMFRVVQLPYNLIEVGALARENTEAKTYDGSEPSTTLDLAARMHLSVIANRPLNAFTPSGRAFRLAEGAGAEPVMEAICNKLADFEMGLPQSNLPRLSVMAPQLAEKMQGSMHFDHVKMTVLTPLLLETLHMAKFTEAEAGAFIEAYQDVVQALRTHARNVDAQHTEQLNAHLQKKLPKGKSYPLQQVALNVIPSTPGVTAVLCGMRDPAYVDDGLAVLERGDFADVGSILLEQQAV
;
A
#
# COMPACT_ATOMS: atom_id res chain seq x y z
N MET A 1 4.92 -19.80 -67.83
CA MET A 1 4.80 -18.33 -68.02
C MET A 1 3.59 -17.90 -67.21
N GLN A 2 3.79 -17.39 -65.99
CA GLN A 2 3.91 -15.95 -65.67
C GLN A 2 2.65 -15.19 -66.17
N GLN A 3 1.91 -14.41 -65.38
CA GLN A 3 2.37 -13.45 -64.37
C GLN A 3 1.17 -12.90 -63.55
N THR A 4 1.37 -12.79 -62.22
CA THR A 4 1.01 -11.68 -61.33
C THR A 4 -0.39 -11.05 -61.37
N ASN A 5 -1.16 -11.27 -60.29
CA ASN A 5 -2.04 -10.24 -59.71
C ASN A 5 -1.59 -10.00 -58.26
N SER A 6 -0.91 -8.88 -58.05
CA SER A 6 -0.46 -8.36 -56.77
C SER A 6 -0.78 -6.87 -56.71
N ALA A 7 -1.20 -6.41 -55.53
CA ALA A 7 -1.42 -5.02 -55.10
C ALA A 7 -2.82 -4.44 -55.35
N ASN A 8 -3.67 -4.47 -54.32
CA ASN A 8 -4.01 -3.26 -53.56
C ASN A 8 -4.90 -3.60 -52.34
N THR A 9 -4.26 -3.93 -51.22
CA THR A 9 -4.85 -3.70 -49.89
C THR A 9 -3.82 -2.90 -49.10
N ALA A 10 -3.80 -1.60 -49.40
CA ALA A 10 -3.04 -0.62 -48.65
C ALA A 10 -3.64 -0.46 -47.25
N ASN A 11 -2.80 -0.75 -46.26
CA ASN A 11 -2.76 -0.15 -44.92
C ASN A 11 -3.97 0.70 -44.48
N THR A 12 -4.85 0.07 -43.72
CA THR A 12 -5.56 0.72 -42.62
C THR A 12 -5.01 0.18 -41.31
N GLU A 13 -3.74 0.46 -41.01
CA GLU A 13 -3.31 0.58 -39.63
C GLU A 13 -3.87 1.91 -39.11
N GLN A 14 -5.02 1.86 -38.44
CA GLN A 14 -5.38 2.91 -37.51
C GLN A 14 -4.22 3.02 -36.51
N GLN A 15 -3.46 4.10 -36.59
CA GLN A 15 -2.60 4.55 -35.49
C GLN A 15 -3.51 4.70 -34.26
N LYS A 16 -3.61 3.65 -33.44
CA LYS A 16 -4.17 3.79 -32.09
C LYS A 16 -3.26 4.81 -31.41
N ALA A 17 -3.81 5.96 -31.04
CA ALA A 17 -3.09 6.93 -30.24
C ALA A 17 -2.54 6.20 -29.00
N THR A 18 -1.23 6.23 -28.81
CA THR A 18 -0.57 5.61 -27.66
C THR A 18 -1.11 6.29 -26.41
N LYS A 19 -1.75 5.52 -25.53
CA LYS A 19 -2.27 6.02 -24.25
C LYS A 19 -1.12 6.60 -23.43
N VAL A 20 -1.35 7.74 -22.77
CA VAL A 20 -0.30 8.39 -21.99
C VAL A 20 -0.08 7.66 -20.66
N CYS A 21 1.15 7.18 -20.43
CA CYS A 21 1.60 6.47 -19.23
C CYS A 21 3.02 6.91 -18.83
N ALA A 22 3.56 6.38 -17.73
CA ALA A 22 4.95 6.59 -17.36
C ALA A 22 5.90 6.07 -18.45
N THR A 23 7.01 6.77 -18.69
CA THR A 23 8.03 6.32 -19.66
C THR A 23 9.44 6.30 -19.05
N PRO A 24 10.35 5.45 -19.55
CA PRO A 24 11.74 5.41 -19.08
C PRO A 24 12.43 6.77 -19.19
N GLU A 25 12.25 7.46 -20.32
CA GLU A 25 12.89 8.75 -20.57
C GLU A 25 12.39 9.83 -19.61
N ALA A 26 11.08 9.89 -19.37
CA ALA A 26 10.49 10.91 -18.52
C ALA A 26 10.74 10.64 -17.03
N THR A 27 10.63 9.39 -16.58
CA THR A 27 10.93 9.02 -15.18
C THR A 27 12.42 9.22 -14.85
N LYS A 28 13.32 8.93 -15.80
CA LYS A 28 14.75 9.27 -15.64
C LYS A 28 14.96 10.80 -15.62
N ALA A 29 14.35 11.55 -16.52
CA ALA A 29 14.48 13.01 -16.54
C ALA A 29 13.93 13.66 -15.27
N TYR A 30 12.88 13.08 -14.68
CA TYR A 30 12.39 13.46 -13.36
C TYR A 30 13.46 13.25 -12.28
N ALA A 31 14.09 12.07 -12.22
CA ALA A 31 15.14 11.77 -11.25
C ALA A 31 16.35 12.71 -11.40
N ASP A 32 16.79 12.95 -12.64
CA ASP A 32 17.89 13.87 -12.96
C ASP A 32 17.56 15.31 -12.48
N ARG A 33 16.30 15.76 -12.67
CA ARG A 33 15.83 17.07 -12.19
C ARG A 33 15.83 17.16 -10.66
N MET A 34 15.28 16.16 -9.97
CA MET A 34 15.24 16.13 -8.51
C MET A 34 16.66 16.16 -7.92
N TRP A 35 17.61 15.43 -8.52
CA TRP A 35 19.01 15.45 -8.10
C TRP A 35 19.69 16.79 -8.36
N ALA A 36 19.40 17.45 -9.49
CA ALA A 36 19.92 18.79 -9.79
C ALA A 36 19.40 19.86 -8.80
N GLU A 37 18.14 19.75 -8.38
CA GLU A 37 17.50 20.67 -7.41
C GLU A 37 17.92 20.37 -5.96
N ASN A 38 18.16 19.11 -5.61
CA ASN A 38 18.69 18.68 -4.32
C ASN A 38 19.87 17.71 -4.48
N PRO A 39 21.12 18.23 -4.59
CA PRO A 39 22.32 17.40 -4.73
C PRO A 39 22.65 16.51 -3.53
N LYS A 40 21.91 16.61 -2.41
CA LYS A 40 22.03 15.70 -1.27
C LYS A 40 21.38 14.34 -1.51
N LEU A 41 20.49 14.23 -2.50
CA LEU A 41 19.88 12.96 -2.88
C LEU A 41 20.99 11.96 -3.25
N SER A 42 20.94 10.78 -2.63
CA SER A 42 21.91 9.72 -2.91
C SER A 42 21.65 9.11 -4.30
N PRO A 43 22.69 8.72 -5.06
CA PRO A 43 22.52 7.86 -6.23
C PRO A 43 21.75 6.56 -5.89
N ASP A 44 21.98 6.01 -4.69
CA ASP A 44 21.27 4.84 -4.17
C ASP A 44 19.83 5.18 -3.71
N GLY A 45 19.39 6.43 -3.86
CA GLY A 45 18.01 6.86 -3.61
C GLY A 45 17.05 6.41 -4.72
N TRP A 46 17.57 5.95 -5.85
CA TRP A 46 16.80 5.60 -7.05
C TRP A 46 16.80 4.09 -7.32
N ARG A 47 15.71 3.62 -7.92
CA ARG A 47 15.41 2.21 -8.19
C ARG A 47 14.75 2.06 -9.54
N MET A 48 14.72 0.84 -10.07
CA MET A 48 14.07 0.53 -11.32
C MET A 48 12.90 -0.42 -11.08
N VAL A 49 11.72 -0.06 -11.59
CA VAL A 49 10.60 -0.99 -11.76
C VAL A 49 10.42 -1.18 -13.26
N GLU A 50 10.73 -2.38 -13.74
CA GLU A 50 11.06 -2.61 -15.16
C GLU A 50 12.13 -1.61 -15.64
N ASP A 51 11.78 -0.69 -16.53
CA ASP A 51 12.63 0.35 -17.11
C ASP A 51 12.26 1.76 -16.62
N LEU A 52 11.38 1.87 -15.61
CA LEU A 52 10.96 3.13 -15.01
C LEU A 52 11.83 3.47 -13.80
N THR A 53 12.39 4.68 -13.76
CA THR A 53 13.18 5.17 -12.62
C THR A 53 12.27 5.72 -11.52
N ILE A 54 12.38 5.16 -10.32
CA ILE A 54 11.58 5.58 -9.16
C ILE A 54 12.45 5.86 -7.92
N GLY A 55 11.94 6.66 -6.99
CA GLY A 55 12.53 6.76 -5.65
C GLY A 55 12.40 5.45 -4.86
N LYS A 56 13.40 5.11 -4.03
CA LYS A 56 13.37 3.90 -3.18
C LYS A 56 12.32 3.95 -2.08
N VAL A 57 11.87 5.14 -1.70
CA VAL A 57 10.71 5.38 -0.83
C VAL A 57 9.57 5.92 -1.68
N THR A 58 8.40 5.32 -1.59
CA THR A 58 7.24 5.62 -2.44
C THR A 58 6.00 5.98 -1.61
N MET A 59 5.02 6.62 -2.24
CA MET A 59 3.85 7.17 -1.57
C MET A 59 2.70 6.17 -1.54
N GLY A 60 2.32 5.72 -0.34
CA GLY A 60 1.12 4.92 -0.11
C GLY A 60 -0.06 5.78 0.26
N THR A 61 -1.23 5.47 -0.28
CA THR A 61 -2.44 6.29 -0.07
C THR A 61 -3.50 5.62 0.80
N TYR A 62 -3.15 4.53 1.48
CA TYR A 62 -4.04 3.89 2.46
C TYR A 62 -4.43 4.89 3.56
N ARG A 63 -5.74 5.05 3.77
CA ARG A 63 -6.35 6.05 4.68
C ARG A 63 -6.06 7.51 4.29
N MET A 64 -5.93 7.79 2.99
CA MET A 64 -5.90 9.14 2.44
C MET A 64 -7.15 9.42 1.61
N ASP A 65 -7.77 10.57 1.85
CA ASP A 65 -8.98 11.07 1.17
C ASP A 65 -8.91 12.58 0.89
N GLY A 66 -7.72 13.17 0.98
CA GLY A 66 -7.48 14.57 0.62
C GLY A 66 -7.81 15.60 1.69
N ARG A 67 -8.06 15.17 2.93
CA ARG A 67 -8.32 16.06 4.07
C ARG A 67 -7.06 16.44 4.84
N ASP A 68 -7.19 17.44 5.71
CA ASP A 68 -6.13 17.94 6.59
C ASP A 68 -4.85 18.34 5.81
N LYS A 69 -3.71 17.76 6.20
CA LYS A 69 -2.39 18.02 5.60
C LYS A 69 -2.05 17.08 4.43
N GLN A 70 -2.96 16.17 4.06
CA GLN A 70 -2.70 15.16 3.04
C GLN A 70 -2.42 15.76 1.64
N PRO A 71 -3.12 16.81 1.18
CA PRO A 71 -2.79 17.46 -0.10
C PRO A 71 -1.36 17.98 -0.14
N GLN A 72 -0.91 18.69 0.90
CA GLN A 72 0.44 19.21 1.00
C GLN A 72 1.48 18.10 1.08
N ALA A 73 1.16 16.99 1.77
CA ALA A 73 2.05 15.84 1.86
C ALA A 73 2.24 15.14 0.50
N LEU A 74 1.14 14.89 -0.24
CA LEU A 74 1.21 14.27 -1.56
C LEU A 74 1.96 15.15 -2.57
N GLU A 75 1.65 16.45 -2.61
CA GLU A 75 2.36 17.41 -3.46
C GLU A 75 3.86 17.46 -3.12
N LYS A 76 4.21 17.52 -1.84
CA LYS A 76 5.61 17.56 -1.40
C LYS A 76 6.36 16.30 -1.82
N ALA A 77 5.77 15.12 -1.62
CA ALA A 77 6.40 13.84 -1.97
C ALA A 77 6.69 13.74 -3.46
N LEU A 78 5.69 14.05 -4.30
CA LEU A 78 5.83 14.02 -5.76
C LEU A 78 6.84 15.03 -6.29
N LEU A 79 7.04 16.15 -5.59
CA LEU A 79 8.03 17.17 -5.93
C LEU A 79 9.38 16.96 -5.25
N SER A 80 9.59 15.84 -4.55
CA SER A 80 10.82 15.56 -3.77
C SER A 80 11.43 14.19 -4.05
N GLY A 81 11.13 13.57 -5.21
CA GLY A 81 11.74 12.30 -5.63
C GLY A 81 10.89 11.04 -5.42
N MET A 82 9.64 11.17 -4.96
CA MET A 82 8.74 10.02 -4.71
C MET A 82 7.68 9.94 -5.81
N ASN A 83 8.10 9.55 -7.02
CA ASN A 83 7.25 9.52 -8.21
C ASN A 83 6.45 8.23 -8.42
N LEU A 84 6.55 7.24 -7.54
CA LEU A 84 5.62 6.10 -7.53
C LEU A 84 4.54 6.34 -6.47
N ILE A 85 3.27 6.30 -6.91
CA ILE A 85 2.09 6.34 -6.05
C ILE A 85 1.44 4.96 -6.05
N ASP A 86 1.18 4.42 -4.87
CA ASP A 86 0.39 3.22 -4.69
C ASP A 86 -0.96 3.55 -4.03
N THR A 87 -2.02 3.14 -4.71
CA THR A 87 -3.40 3.30 -4.29
C THR A 87 -4.19 2.01 -4.51
N SER A 88 -5.52 2.07 -4.33
CA SER A 88 -6.41 0.93 -4.51
C SER A 88 -7.85 1.42 -4.60
N ALA A 89 -8.68 0.75 -5.41
CA ALA A 89 -10.09 1.07 -5.56
C ALA A 89 -10.87 1.07 -4.24
N ASN A 90 -10.45 0.26 -3.27
CA ASN A 90 -11.14 0.14 -1.98
C ASN A 90 -10.67 1.13 -0.90
N TYR A 91 -9.58 1.87 -1.14
CA TYR A 91 -9.06 2.83 -0.17
C TYR A 91 -9.99 4.03 -0.07
N MET A 92 -10.58 4.21 1.12
CA MET A 92 -11.57 5.24 1.39
C MET A 92 -12.75 5.20 0.40
N ASP A 93 -13.18 3.99 0.02
CA ASP A 93 -14.30 3.76 -0.91
C ASP A 93 -14.09 4.46 -2.28
N GLY A 94 -12.86 4.39 -2.79
CA GLY A 94 -12.41 5.06 -4.02
C GLY A 94 -11.95 6.51 -3.81
N GLY A 95 -12.16 7.09 -2.62
CA GLY A 95 -11.77 8.47 -2.31
C GLY A 95 -10.27 8.73 -2.44
N ALA A 96 -9.41 7.73 -2.19
CA ALA A 96 -7.97 7.86 -2.37
C ALA A 96 -7.58 8.07 -3.85
N GLU A 97 -8.19 7.32 -4.77
CA GLU A 97 -7.94 7.44 -6.21
C GLU A 97 -8.41 8.80 -6.74
N VAL A 98 -9.59 9.25 -6.31
CA VAL A 98 -10.13 10.57 -6.66
C VAL A 98 -9.17 11.67 -6.20
N PHE A 99 -8.72 11.61 -4.94
CA PHE A 99 -7.79 12.58 -4.38
C PHE A 99 -6.44 12.59 -5.12
N VAL A 100 -5.88 11.42 -5.43
CA VAL A 100 -4.64 11.30 -6.22
C VAL A 100 -4.83 11.91 -7.60
N GLY A 101 -5.89 11.54 -8.32
CA GLY A 101 -6.19 12.06 -9.66
C GLY A 101 -6.30 13.58 -9.67
N GLN A 102 -7.08 14.16 -8.74
CA GLN A 102 -7.21 15.62 -8.61
C GLN A 102 -5.86 16.32 -8.33
N THR A 103 -5.03 15.74 -7.47
CA THR A 103 -3.71 16.29 -7.14
C THR A 103 -2.76 16.24 -8.35
N LEU A 104 -2.75 15.13 -9.09
CA LEU A 104 -1.95 14.99 -10.30
C LEU A 104 -2.39 15.99 -11.38
N GLN A 105 -3.68 16.10 -11.65
CA GLN A 105 -4.20 17.07 -12.63
C GLN A 105 -3.85 18.51 -12.24
N LYS A 106 -3.90 18.86 -10.95
CA LYS A 106 -3.44 20.15 -10.45
C LYS A 106 -1.96 20.39 -10.76
N LEU A 107 -1.09 19.41 -10.51
CA LEU A 107 0.36 19.53 -10.75
C LEU A 107 0.71 19.56 -12.25
N PHE A 108 -0.01 18.79 -13.07
CA PHE A 108 0.15 18.79 -14.53
C PHE A 108 -0.26 20.14 -15.14
N LYS A 109 -1.43 20.66 -14.76
CA LYS A 109 -1.91 21.97 -15.20
C LYS A 109 -0.98 23.12 -14.77
N ALA A 110 -0.33 22.97 -13.61
CA ALA A 110 0.66 23.93 -13.12
C ALA A 110 2.05 23.76 -13.78
N GLY A 111 2.25 22.77 -14.66
CA GLY A 111 3.52 22.49 -15.31
C GLY A 111 4.61 22.00 -14.35
N LYS A 112 4.24 21.52 -13.15
CA LYS A 112 5.19 21.03 -12.12
C LYS A 112 5.59 19.57 -12.32
N LEU A 113 4.73 18.79 -12.97
CA LEU A 113 4.93 17.39 -13.31
C LEU A 113 4.32 17.10 -14.68
N LYS A 114 4.72 15.99 -15.29
CA LYS A 114 4.02 15.39 -16.43
C LYS A 114 3.52 13.99 -16.08
N ARG A 115 2.48 13.51 -16.77
CA ARG A 115 1.94 12.15 -16.58
C ARG A 115 3.02 11.08 -16.78
N GLU A 116 3.93 11.31 -17.73
CA GLU A 116 5.00 10.38 -18.09
C GLU A 116 6.08 10.26 -17.00
N GLU A 117 6.14 11.20 -16.05
CA GLU A 117 7.11 11.22 -14.96
C GLU A 117 6.67 10.44 -13.72
N VAL A 118 5.38 10.10 -13.61
CA VAL A 118 4.76 9.53 -12.41
C VAL A 118 4.32 8.10 -12.69
N VAL A 119 4.74 7.16 -11.84
CA VAL A 119 4.31 5.76 -11.87
C VAL A 119 3.10 5.58 -10.95
N ILE A 120 1.99 5.09 -11.49
CA ILE A 120 0.74 4.88 -10.77
C ILE A 120 0.46 3.40 -10.64
N THR A 121 0.38 2.94 -9.39
CA THR A 121 -0.05 1.61 -9.02
C THR A 121 -1.45 1.66 -8.43
N THR A 122 -2.38 0.86 -8.94
CA THR A 122 -3.67 0.62 -8.29
C THR A 122 -3.99 -0.88 -8.21
N LYS A 123 -5.02 -1.23 -7.45
CA LYS A 123 -5.37 -2.61 -7.13
C LYS A 123 -6.88 -2.77 -7.03
N ALA A 124 -7.36 -3.98 -7.33
CA ALA A 124 -8.75 -4.36 -7.11
C ALA A 124 -8.85 -5.78 -6.53
N GLY A 125 -10.00 -6.07 -5.93
CA GLY A 125 -10.29 -7.36 -5.31
C GLY A 125 -11.38 -7.27 -4.25
N TYR A 126 -11.44 -6.14 -3.54
CA TYR A 126 -12.39 -5.89 -2.46
C TYR A 126 -13.75 -5.45 -2.98
N ILE A 127 -14.82 -6.01 -2.44
CA ILE A 127 -16.20 -5.56 -2.61
C ILE A 127 -16.71 -5.15 -1.24
N GLN A 128 -16.71 -3.84 -0.99
CA GLN A 128 -17.12 -3.22 0.28
C GLN A 128 -17.73 -1.84 -0.01
N GLY A 129 -18.32 -1.20 1.00
CA GLY A 129 -18.82 0.18 0.86
C GLY A 129 -19.82 0.35 -0.30
N GLN A 130 -19.61 1.36 -1.13
CA GLN A 130 -20.46 1.63 -2.30
C GLN A 130 -20.42 0.51 -3.34
N THR A 131 -19.26 -0.14 -3.50
CA THR A 131 -19.13 -1.28 -4.42
C THR A 131 -20.01 -2.44 -3.96
N LEU A 132 -20.02 -2.73 -2.65
CA LEU A 132 -20.92 -3.75 -2.11
C LEU A 132 -22.39 -3.38 -2.30
N ALA A 133 -22.76 -2.11 -2.12
CA ALA A 133 -24.12 -1.64 -2.37
C ALA A 133 -24.55 -1.85 -3.85
N GLN A 134 -23.63 -1.64 -4.80
CA GLN A 134 -23.88 -1.88 -6.23
C GLN A 134 -24.12 -3.37 -6.54
N TYR A 135 -23.41 -4.27 -5.87
CA TYR A 135 -23.44 -5.71 -6.14
C TYR A 135 -24.37 -6.52 -5.22
N LYS A 136 -25.05 -5.86 -4.28
CA LYS A 136 -25.83 -6.52 -3.24
C LYS A 136 -26.91 -7.46 -3.79
N ASP A 137 -27.60 -7.04 -4.83
CA ASP A 137 -28.71 -7.79 -5.43
C ASP A 137 -28.26 -8.74 -6.55
N ASN A 138 -27.06 -8.53 -7.11
CA ASN A 138 -26.50 -9.35 -8.17
C ASN A 138 -24.98 -9.48 -8.00
N PRO A 139 -24.52 -10.40 -7.12
CA PRO A 139 -23.09 -10.58 -6.86
C PRO A 139 -22.31 -10.94 -8.13
N PRO A 140 -21.03 -10.53 -8.24
CA PRO A 140 -20.18 -10.96 -9.34
C PRO A 140 -20.01 -12.49 -9.37
N THR A 141 -19.75 -13.01 -10.57
CA THR A 141 -19.29 -14.38 -10.78
C THR A 141 -18.10 -14.69 -9.85
N GLU A 142 -18.12 -15.86 -9.21
CA GLU A 142 -17.06 -16.34 -8.30
C GLU A 142 -16.74 -15.43 -7.09
N ALA A 143 -17.67 -14.55 -6.70
CA ALA A 143 -17.48 -13.73 -5.51
C ALA A 143 -17.38 -14.57 -4.22
N MET A 144 -16.44 -14.19 -3.36
CA MET A 144 -16.20 -14.75 -2.05
C MET A 144 -16.85 -13.86 -0.99
N PHE A 145 -17.76 -14.43 -0.20
CA PHE A 145 -18.51 -13.70 0.84
C PHE A 145 -17.83 -13.85 2.20
N LEU A 146 -16.93 -12.94 2.58
CA LEU A 146 -16.17 -13.07 3.83
C LEU A 146 -17.03 -12.69 5.05
N ASN A 147 -17.84 -11.65 4.93
CA ASN A 147 -18.88 -11.27 5.89
C ASN A 147 -19.89 -10.29 5.25
N ASP A 148 -20.86 -9.81 6.03
CA ASP A 148 -21.94 -8.91 5.58
C ASP A 148 -21.45 -7.56 5.00
N GLN A 149 -20.21 -7.16 5.29
CA GLN A 149 -19.64 -5.87 4.89
C GLN A 149 -18.44 -5.99 3.96
N LEU A 150 -17.95 -7.20 3.71
CA LEU A 150 -16.75 -7.46 2.92
C LEU A 150 -16.91 -8.74 2.11
N TRP A 151 -16.95 -8.59 0.78
CA TRP A 151 -16.77 -9.68 -0.17
C TRP A 151 -15.47 -9.46 -0.95
N HIS A 152 -15.08 -10.46 -1.75
CA HIS A 152 -13.87 -10.41 -2.56
C HIS A 152 -14.09 -11.08 -3.92
N CYS A 153 -13.49 -10.55 -4.99
CA CYS A 153 -13.58 -11.13 -6.33
C CYS A 153 -12.38 -10.71 -7.19
N ILE A 154 -11.82 -11.65 -7.94
CA ILE A 154 -10.78 -11.41 -8.96
C ILE A 154 -11.21 -11.87 -10.35
N HIS A 155 -12.49 -12.18 -10.54
CA HIS A 155 -13.00 -12.61 -11.83
C HIS A 155 -12.85 -11.49 -12.89
N PRO A 156 -12.46 -11.80 -14.14
CA PRO A 156 -12.24 -10.80 -15.20
C PRO A 156 -13.36 -9.77 -15.37
N GLU A 157 -14.62 -10.18 -15.30
CA GLU A 157 -15.78 -9.27 -15.43
C GLU A 157 -15.82 -8.20 -14.33
N PHE A 158 -15.48 -8.57 -13.09
CA PHE A 158 -15.40 -7.63 -11.98
C PHE A 158 -14.17 -6.74 -12.12
N LEU A 159 -13.02 -7.32 -12.48
CA LEU A 159 -11.78 -6.58 -12.66
C LEU A 159 -11.90 -5.53 -13.77
N ASP A 160 -12.58 -5.83 -14.89
CA ASP A 160 -12.83 -4.86 -15.96
C ASP A 160 -13.53 -3.60 -15.43
N GLN A 161 -14.64 -3.80 -14.70
CA GLN A 161 -15.38 -2.67 -14.13
C GLN A 161 -14.52 -1.86 -13.15
N GLN A 162 -13.77 -2.54 -12.27
CA GLN A 162 -12.91 -1.86 -11.30
C GLN A 162 -11.76 -1.09 -11.97
N ILE A 163 -11.17 -1.64 -13.03
CA ILE A 163 -10.11 -0.97 -13.80
C ILE A 163 -10.65 0.29 -14.47
N ASN A 164 -11.82 0.20 -15.13
CA ASN A 164 -12.44 1.35 -15.78
C ASN A 164 -12.79 2.46 -14.77
N GLN A 165 -13.38 2.11 -13.63
CA GLN A 165 -13.64 3.07 -12.55
C GLN A 165 -12.35 3.68 -11.98
N SER A 166 -11.28 2.90 -11.86
CA SER A 166 -9.98 3.40 -11.37
C SER A 166 -9.37 4.41 -12.34
N LEU A 167 -9.43 4.15 -13.65
CA LEU A 167 -8.99 5.10 -14.69
C LEU A 167 -9.75 6.43 -14.61
N GLU A 168 -11.07 6.37 -14.41
CA GLU A 168 -11.92 7.55 -14.24
C GLU A 168 -11.56 8.35 -12.98
N ARG A 169 -11.46 7.68 -11.81
CA ARG A 169 -11.12 8.34 -10.54
C ARG A 169 -9.73 8.97 -10.56
N LEU A 170 -8.75 8.25 -11.11
CA LEU A 170 -7.37 8.71 -11.27
C LEU A 170 -7.20 9.75 -12.39
N GLN A 171 -8.17 9.85 -13.30
CA GLN A 171 -8.15 10.72 -14.48
C GLN A 171 -6.92 10.46 -15.35
N VAL A 172 -6.69 9.18 -15.71
CA VAL A 172 -5.58 8.74 -16.58
C VAL A 172 -6.07 7.79 -17.66
N GLU A 173 -5.34 7.71 -18.77
CA GLU A 173 -5.70 6.86 -19.91
C GLU A 173 -5.19 5.41 -19.75
N ALA A 174 -4.13 5.24 -18.96
CA ALA A 174 -3.48 3.98 -18.67
C ALA A 174 -2.94 3.93 -17.23
N ILE A 175 -2.99 2.73 -16.64
CA ILE A 175 -2.39 2.40 -15.34
C ILE A 175 -1.00 1.82 -15.59
N ASP A 176 0.01 2.24 -14.83
CA ASP A 176 1.36 1.72 -15.00
C ASP A 176 1.48 0.31 -14.41
N ILE A 177 0.95 0.10 -13.20
CA ILE A 177 0.97 -1.18 -12.50
C ILE A 177 -0.42 -1.48 -11.92
N PHE A 178 -1.05 -2.57 -12.36
CA PHE A 178 -2.30 -3.05 -11.77
C PHE A 178 -2.07 -4.32 -10.93
N MET A 179 -2.61 -4.40 -9.72
CA MET A 179 -2.42 -5.60 -8.89
C MET A 179 -3.72 -6.24 -8.43
N LEU A 180 -3.74 -7.58 -8.38
CA LEU A 180 -4.76 -8.30 -7.61
C LEU A 180 -4.53 -8.03 -6.13
N HIS A 181 -5.56 -7.61 -5.41
CA HIS A 181 -5.46 -7.19 -4.01
C HIS A 181 -5.96 -8.31 -3.08
N ASN A 182 -5.02 -8.87 -2.33
CA ASN A 182 -5.20 -9.96 -1.36
C ASN A 182 -6.02 -11.14 -1.92
N PRO A 183 -5.59 -11.76 -3.04
CA PRO A 183 -6.29 -12.91 -3.61
C PRO A 183 -6.43 -14.08 -2.62
N GLU A 184 -5.58 -14.15 -1.59
CA GLU A 184 -5.65 -15.15 -0.51
C GLU A 184 -6.99 -15.17 0.25
N TYR A 185 -7.82 -14.13 0.15
CA TYR A 185 -9.17 -14.10 0.72
C TYR A 185 -10.09 -15.19 0.16
N TYR A 186 -9.73 -15.81 -0.96
CA TYR A 186 -10.32 -17.06 -1.42
C TYR A 186 -10.32 -18.14 -0.33
N PHE A 187 -9.27 -18.24 0.49
CA PHE A 187 -9.13 -19.28 1.51
C PHE A 187 -9.85 -18.95 2.84
N ALA A 188 -10.50 -17.78 2.96
CA ALA A 188 -11.11 -17.36 4.23
C ALA A 188 -12.25 -18.29 4.69
N LYS A 189 -13.03 -18.87 3.77
CA LYS A 189 -14.14 -19.77 4.10
C LYS A 189 -13.72 -21.20 4.46
N VAL A 190 -12.54 -21.61 4.00
CA VAL A 190 -11.93 -22.92 4.29
C VAL A 190 -11.74 -23.11 5.80
N GLN A 191 -11.52 -22.02 6.55
CA GLN A 191 -11.38 -22.04 8.01
C GLN A 191 -12.71 -22.29 8.75
N GLU A 192 -13.85 -22.03 8.13
CA GLU A 192 -15.18 -22.22 8.75
C GLU A 192 -15.73 -23.65 8.55
N GLY A 193 -14.98 -24.52 7.85
CA GLY A 193 -15.38 -25.91 7.58
C GLY A 193 -16.56 -26.02 6.61
N THR A 194 -16.76 -25.01 5.77
CA THR A 194 -17.93 -24.90 4.88
C THR A 194 -17.68 -25.33 3.43
N ASP A 195 -16.42 -25.56 3.04
CA ASP A 195 -16.05 -25.96 1.67
C ASP A 195 -15.90 -27.49 1.53
N GLU A 196 -16.45 -28.04 0.44
CA GLU A 196 -16.24 -29.42 0.01
C GLU A 196 -14.90 -29.52 -0.73
N GLY A 197 -13.85 -30.02 -0.08
CA GLY A 197 -12.56 -30.30 -0.74
C GLY A 197 -11.37 -30.39 0.20
N THR A 198 -10.30 -31.02 -0.26
CA THR A 198 -8.99 -30.98 0.39
C THR A 198 -8.30 -29.62 0.17
N LEU A 199 -7.38 -29.23 1.05
CA LEU A 199 -6.62 -27.97 0.90
C LEU A 199 -5.88 -27.90 -0.45
N ASP A 200 -5.41 -29.04 -0.96
CA ASP A 200 -4.71 -29.10 -2.25
C ASP A 200 -5.66 -28.83 -3.43
N GLU A 201 -6.87 -29.40 -3.43
CA GLU A 201 -7.89 -29.09 -4.45
C GLU A 201 -8.27 -27.61 -4.44
N LEU A 202 -8.41 -27.02 -3.24
CA LEU A 202 -8.69 -25.58 -3.09
C LEU A 202 -7.53 -24.73 -3.61
N ARG A 203 -6.29 -25.15 -3.39
CA ARG A 203 -5.11 -24.47 -3.96
C ARG A 203 -5.09 -24.56 -5.48
N GLU A 204 -5.39 -25.71 -6.07
CA GLU A 204 -5.49 -25.84 -7.54
C GLU A 204 -6.54 -24.91 -8.13
N GLU A 205 -7.73 -24.85 -7.52
CA GLU A 205 -8.79 -23.93 -7.94
C GLU A 205 -8.37 -22.47 -7.79
N PHE A 206 -7.73 -22.11 -6.67
CA PHE A 206 -7.20 -20.77 -6.44
C PHE A 206 -6.25 -20.33 -7.57
N TYR A 207 -5.25 -21.13 -7.93
CA TYR A 207 -4.32 -20.77 -9.01
C TYR A 207 -4.95 -20.83 -10.40
N THR A 208 -5.99 -21.64 -10.60
CA THR A 208 -6.80 -21.64 -11.82
C THR A 208 -7.51 -20.29 -12.00
N ARG A 209 -8.14 -19.76 -10.95
CA ARG A 209 -8.77 -18.43 -10.96
C ARG A 209 -7.75 -17.31 -11.13
N VAL A 210 -6.59 -17.40 -10.47
CA VAL A 210 -5.49 -16.44 -10.65
C VAL A 210 -4.98 -16.45 -12.09
N GLN A 211 -4.79 -17.63 -12.71
CA GLN A 211 -4.40 -17.72 -14.11
C GLN A 211 -5.45 -17.08 -15.01
N TYR A 212 -6.74 -17.31 -14.77
CA TYR A 212 -7.81 -16.72 -15.56
C TYR A 212 -7.83 -15.18 -15.46
N ALA A 213 -7.69 -14.64 -14.26
CA ALA A 213 -7.50 -13.21 -14.03
C ALA A 213 -6.26 -12.68 -14.76
N PHE A 214 -5.13 -13.38 -14.68
CA PHE A 214 -3.90 -12.99 -15.38
C PHE A 214 -4.04 -13.02 -16.90
N THR A 215 -4.74 -14.00 -17.48
CA THR A 215 -5.00 -14.05 -18.94
C THR A 215 -5.76 -12.79 -19.37
N TYR A 216 -6.72 -12.34 -18.57
CA TYR A 216 -7.41 -11.08 -18.81
C TYR A 216 -6.48 -9.86 -18.71
N LEU A 217 -5.67 -9.78 -17.66
CA LEU A 217 -4.72 -8.67 -17.47
C LEU A 217 -3.66 -8.62 -18.60
N GLU A 218 -3.18 -9.76 -19.08
CA GLU A 218 -2.31 -9.85 -20.26
C GLU A 218 -2.97 -9.23 -21.51
N SER A 219 -4.27 -9.46 -21.70
CA SER A 219 -5.02 -8.84 -22.80
C SER A 219 -5.11 -7.31 -22.66
N LEU A 220 -5.19 -6.78 -21.43
CA LEU A 220 -5.17 -5.34 -21.17
C LEU A 220 -3.77 -4.74 -21.38
N CYS A 221 -2.71 -5.50 -21.08
CA CYS A 221 -1.33 -5.14 -21.45
C CYS A 221 -1.16 -5.03 -22.96
N GLN A 222 -1.73 -5.95 -23.75
CA GLN A 222 -1.72 -5.86 -25.22
C GLN A 222 -2.40 -4.59 -25.74
N GLN A 223 -3.43 -4.13 -25.03
CA GLN A 223 -4.21 -2.94 -25.37
C GLN A 223 -3.57 -1.64 -24.87
N GLY A 224 -2.55 -1.72 -24.00
CA GLY A 224 -1.92 -0.58 -23.34
C GLY A 224 -2.79 0.09 -22.27
N THR A 225 -3.88 -0.57 -21.82
CA THR A 225 -4.73 -0.06 -20.73
C THR A 225 -4.03 -0.16 -19.38
N ILE A 226 -3.25 -1.22 -19.18
CA ILE A 226 -2.32 -1.38 -18.08
C ILE A 226 -0.92 -1.67 -18.67
N GLN A 227 0.16 -1.19 -18.08
CA GLN A 227 1.51 -1.45 -18.63
C GLN A 227 2.08 -2.78 -18.13
N CYS A 228 1.91 -3.08 -16.85
CA CYS A 228 2.18 -4.41 -16.30
C CYS A 228 1.25 -4.72 -15.12
N TYR A 229 1.33 -5.94 -14.59
CA TYR A 229 0.50 -6.35 -13.47
C TYR A 229 1.26 -7.12 -12.38
N GLY A 230 0.59 -7.30 -11.25
CA GLY A 230 1.17 -7.91 -10.06
C GLY A 230 0.16 -8.48 -9.08
N VAL A 231 0.66 -8.89 -7.92
CA VAL A 231 -0.14 -9.35 -6.78
C VAL A 231 0.32 -8.63 -5.52
N SER A 232 -0.63 -8.08 -4.78
CA SER A 232 -0.42 -7.63 -3.41
C SER A 232 -1.03 -8.67 -2.49
N ALA A 233 -0.22 -9.38 -1.72
CA ALA A 233 -0.68 -10.44 -0.81
C ALA A 233 0.11 -10.41 0.49
N ASN A 234 -0.59 -10.55 1.62
CA ASN A 234 0.05 -10.58 2.93
C ASN A 234 0.72 -11.93 3.18
N THR A 235 0.18 -12.99 2.60
CA THR A 235 0.60 -14.37 2.88
C THR A 235 1.72 -14.88 1.97
N LEU A 236 2.30 -14.02 1.12
CA LEU A 236 3.50 -14.34 0.34
C LEU A 236 4.70 -14.68 1.22
N VAL A 237 4.72 -14.23 2.47
CA VAL A 237 5.85 -14.37 3.40
C VAL A 237 5.61 -15.41 4.51
N GLU A 238 4.43 -16.06 4.47
CA GLU A 238 4.01 -17.02 5.47
C GLU A 238 4.62 -18.40 5.25
N ASP A 239 4.42 -19.28 6.23
CA ASP A 239 4.80 -20.69 6.14
C ASP A 239 4.01 -21.43 5.04
N PRO A 240 4.62 -22.34 4.25
CA PRO A 240 3.89 -23.15 3.26
C PRO A 240 2.73 -23.97 3.83
N ALA A 241 2.78 -24.32 5.11
CA ALA A 241 1.69 -24.99 5.82
C ALA A 241 0.55 -24.04 6.21
N HIS A 242 0.74 -22.72 6.10
CA HIS A 242 -0.32 -21.75 6.37
C HIS A 242 -1.49 -21.97 5.38
N PRO A 243 -2.74 -22.09 5.85
CA PRO A 243 -3.87 -22.43 4.99
C PRO A 243 -4.12 -21.45 3.84
N GLN A 244 -3.78 -20.18 4.06
CA GLN A 244 -3.94 -19.10 3.08
C GLN A 244 -2.63 -18.73 2.37
N PHE A 245 -1.59 -19.56 2.46
CA PHE A 245 -0.29 -19.29 1.84
C PHE A 245 -0.42 -19.10 0.32
N VAL A 246 0.15 -18.00 -0.18
CA VAL A 246 0.27 -17.72 -1.61
C VAL A 246 1.72 -17.95 -2.02
N ASP A 247 1.94 -18.92 -2.89
CA ASP A 247 3.24 -19.34 -3.38
C ASP A 247 3.63 -18.56 -4.63
N LEU A 248 4.74 -17.83 -4.55
CA LEU A 248 5.28 -17.05 -5.65
C LEU A 248 5.62 -17.91 -6.88
N ALA A 249 6.12 -19.13 -6.69
CA ALA A 249 6.44 -20.03 -7.80
C ALA A 249 5.19 -20.39 -8.61
N ARG A 250 4.08 -20.64 -7.92
CA ARG A 250 2.79 -20.97 -8.54
C ARG A 250 2.13 -19.75 -9.19
N LEU A 251 2.24 -18.56 -8.59
CA LEU A 251 1.85 -17.31 -9.26
C LEU A 251 2.62 -17.10 -10.57
N HIS A 252 3.93 -17.37 -10.56
CA HIS A 252 4.75 -17.23 -11.76
C HIS A 252 4.36 -18.22 -12.85
N GLU A 253 4.07 -19.48 -12.49
CA GLU A 253 3.58 -20.49 -13.43
C GLU A 253 2.23 -20.10 -14.04
N ALA A 254 1.29 -19.65 -13.22
CA ALA A 254 0.01 -19.10 -13.68
C ALA A 254 0.22 -17.94 -14.65
N ALA A 255 1.15 -17.03 -14.36
CA ALA A 255 1.49 -15.91 -15.26
C ALA A 255 2.12 -16.38 -16.59
N GLN A 256 2.99 -17.39 -16.56
CA GLN A 256 3.57 -17.99 -17.77
C GLN A 256 2.50 -18.60 -18.68
N ASN A 257 1.55 -19.32 -18.10
CA ASN A 257 0.43 -19.91 -18.83
C ASN A 257 -0.50 -18.83 -19.39
N ALA A 258 -0.87 -17.86 -18.58
CA ALA A 258 -1.70 -16.72 -18.97
C ALA A 258 -1.09 -15.94 -20.15
N ALA A 259 0.21 -15.64 -20.08
CA ALA A 259 0.92 -14.97 -21.17
C ALA A 259 0.94 -15.81 -22.44
N LYS A 260 1.14 -17.12 -22.33
CA LYS A 260 1.11 -18.01 -23.50
C LYS A 260 -0.27 -18.03 -24.15
N GLU A 261 -1.32 -18.08 -23.34
CA GLU A 261 -2.71 -18.10 -23.79
C GLU A 261 -3.09 -16.78 -24.47
N ALA A 262 -2.94 -15.65 -23.78
CA ALA A 262 -3.33 -14.34 -24.28
C ALA A 262 -2.56 -13.93 -25.55
N TRP A 263 -1.28 -14.28 -25.66
CA TRP A 263 -0.43 -13.90 -26.81
C TRP A 263 -0.34 -14.98 -27.89
N GLY A 264 -0.95 -16.16 -27.68
CA GLY A 264 -0.89 -17.30 -28.59
C GLY A 264 0.51 -17.91 -28.79
N ARG A 265 1.50 -17.51 -27.99
CA ARG A 265 2.90 -17.97 -28.07
C ARG A 265 3.61 -17.78 -26.75
N ARG A 266 4.68 -18.54 -26.51
CA ARG A 266 5.55 -18.31 -25.34
C ARG A 266 6.13 -16.89 -25.40
N LYS A 267 5.89 -16.13 -24.34
CA LYS A 267 6.36 -14.76 -24.13
C LYS A 267 6.71 -14.57 -22.65
N ARG A 268 7.61 -13.64 -22.34
CA ARG A 268 7.81 -13.17 -20.96
C ARG A 268 6.46 -12.57 -20.49
N PRO A 269 5.83 -13.07 -19.41
CA PRO A 269 4.55 -12.53 -18.91
C PRO A 269 4.64 -11.05 -18.61
N MET A 270 3.55 -10.32 -18.42
CA MET A 270 3.54 -8.95 -17.89
C MET A 270 3.32 -8.92 -16.38
N PHE A 271 3.33 -10.09 -15.72
CA PHE A 271 3.51 -10.21 -14.27
C PHE A 271 4.92 -9.73 -13.89
N ARG A 272 4.98 -8.60 -13.16
CA ARG A 272 6.22 -7.86 -12.86
C ARG A 272 6.39 -7.43 -11.44
N VAL A 273 5.31 -7.32 -10.68
CA VAL A 273 5.37 -6.71 -9.36
C VAL A 273 4.72 -7.62 -8.34
N VAL A 274 5.38 -7.76 -7.18
CA VAL A 274 4.75 -8.30 -5.98
C VAL A 274 4.83 -7.27 -4.88
N GLN A 275 3.73 -7.12 -4.13
CA GLN A 275 3.67 -6.30 -2.94
C GLN A 275 3.41 -7.18 -1.73
N LEU A 276 4.27 -7.07 -0.71
CA LEU A 276 4.25 -7.95 0.46
C LEU A 276 4.64 -7.21 1.75
N PRO A 277 4.23 -7.71 2.93
CA PRO A 277 4.70 -7.21 4.22
C PRO A 277 6.19 -7.48 4.39
N TYR A 278 6.96 -6.44 4.65
CA TYR A 278 8.37 -6.58 5.02
C TYR A 278 8.84 -5.36 5.81
N ASN A 279 9.34 -5.58 7.03
CA ASN A 279 9.85 -4.54 7.91
C ASN A 279 10.87 -5.12 8.91
N LEU A 280 11.25 -4.33 9.93
CA LEU A 280 12.25 -4.73 10.93
C LEU A 280 11.86 -5.99 11.72
N ILE A 281 10.57 -6.34 11.78
CA ILE A 281 10.04 -7.50 12.51
C ILE A 281 9.59 -8.59 11.54
N GLU A 282 8.82 -8.20 10.51
CA GLU A 282 8.27 -9.11 9.50
C GLU A 282 9.33 -9.39 8.42
N VAL A 283 10.35 -10.19 8.76
CA VAL A 283 11.49 -10.50 7.87
C VAL A 283 11.30 -11.76 7.02
N GLY A 284 10.10 -12.34 7.01
CA GLY A 284 9.80 -13.64 6.37
C GLY A 284 10.21 -13.72 4.90
N ALA A 285 10.01 -12.63 4.14
CA ALA A 285 10.39 -12.57 2.73
C ALA A 285 11.89 -12.85 2.47
N LEU A 286 12.74 -12.48 3.42
CA LEU A 286 14.20 -12.66 3.38
C LEU A 286 14.65 -13.95 4.08
N ALA A 287 14.03 -14.30 5.21
CA ALA A 287 14.57 -15.29 6.14
C ALA A 287 13.90 -16.67 6.05
N ARG A 288 12.73 -16.78 5.40
CA ARG A 288 11.97 -18.02 5.32
C ARG A 288 12.06 -18.62 3.92
N GLU A 289 12.57 -19.84 3.85
CA GLU A 289 12.40 -20.69 2.69
C GLU A 289 10.93 -21.15 2.66
N ASN A 290 10.14 -20.55 1.77
CA ASN A 290 8.69 -20.79 1.68
C ASN A 290 8.21 -21.06 0.25
N THR A 291 9.11 -21.06 -0.72
CA THR A 291 8.79 -21.33 -2.12
C THR A 291 9.92 -22.16 -2.73
N GLU A 292 9.76 -22.55 -3.99
CA GLU A 292 10.74 -23.37 -4.70
C GLU A 292 11.19 -22.70 -6.01
N ALA A 293 12.51 -22.68 -6.21
CA ALA A 293 13.10 -22.25 -7.47
C ALA A 293 13.33 -23.47 -8.39
N LYS A 294 12.84 -23.42 -9.64
CA LYS A 294 13.16 -24.42 -10.65
C LYS A 294 14.65 -24.30 -11.05
N THR A 295 15.39 -25.39 -10.99
CA THR A 295 16.80 -25.50 -11.41
C THR A 295 16.92 -26.37 -12.66
N TYR A 296 18.14 -26.57 -13.18
CA TYR A 296 18.36 -27.47 -14.31
C TYR A 296 18.11 -28.95 -13.96
N ASP A 297 18.36 -29.32 -12.71
CA ASP A 297 18.31 -30.70 -12.18
C ASP A 297 17.08 -30.98 -11.30
N GLY A 298 16.18 -30.01 -11.10
CA GLY A 298 14.96 -30.18 -10.31
C GLY A 298 14.41 -28.88 -9.76
N SER A 299 14.19 -28.83 -8.45
CA SER A 299 13.85 -27.63 -7.70
C SER A 299 14.68 -27.57 -6.41
N GLU A 300 14.87 -26.36 -5.90
CA GLU A 300 15.49 -26.11 -4.60
C GLU A 300 14.63 -25.16 -3.75
N PRO A 301 14.64 -25.28 -2.42
CA PRO A 301 14.01 -24.31 -1.53
C PRO A 301 14.54 -22.91 -1.78
N SER A 302 13.65 -21.92 -1.71
CA SER A 302 13.99 -20.52 -1.92
C SER A 302 13.13 -19.61 -1.06
N THR A 303 13.66 -18.43 -0.78
CA THR A 303 12.91 -17.36 -0.14
C THR A 303 12.10 -16.60 -1.20
N THR A 304 11.07 -15.88 -0.76
CA THR A 304 10.28 -15.05 -1.67
C THR A 304 11.12 -13.98 -2.37
N LEU A 305 12.06 -13.35 -1.66
CA LEU A 305 12.95 -12.33 -2.27
C LEU A 305 13.92 -12.94 -3.28
N ASP A 306 14.52 -14.09 -2.97
CA ASP A 306 15.46 -14.75 -3.89
C ASP A 306 14.77 -15.19 -5.17
N LEU A 307 13.58 -15.80 -5.04
CA LEU A 307 12.81 -16.23 -6.21
C LEU A 307 12.35 -15.04 -7.06
N ALA A 308 11.87 -13.96 -6.43
CA ALA A 308 11.50 -12.73 -7.13
C ALA A 308 12.68 -12.14 -7.93
N ALA A 309 13.88 -12.13 -7.36
CA ALA A 309 15.09 -11.67 -8.03
C ALA A 309 15.43 -12.55 -9.26
N ARG A 310 15.38 -13.88 -9.11
CA ARG A 310 15.61 -14.84 -10.22
C ARG A 310 14.59 -14.69 -11.35
N MET A 311 13.36 -14.27 -11.02
CA MET A 311 12.28 -14.04 -11.97
C MET A 311 12.27 -12.63 -12.57
N HIS A 312 13.18 -11.75 -12.14
CA HIS A 312 13.20 -10.33 -12.48
C HIS A 312 11.87 -9.63 -12.15
N LEU A 313 11.34 -9.87 -10.95
CA LEU A 313 10.19 -9.17 -10.39
C LEU A 313 10.64 -8.01 -9.52
N SER A 314 9.88 -6.93 -9.55
CA SER A 314 10.00 -5.85 -8.58
C SER A 314 9.24 -6.19 -7.30
N VAL A 315 9.89 -6.03 -6.15
CA VAL A 315 9.29 -6.24 -4.84
C VAL A 315 9.03 -4.89 -4.19
N ILE A 316 7.76 -4.57 -3.95
CA ILE A 316 7.35 -3.37 -3.21
C ILE A 316 6.96 -3.81 -1.79
N ALA A 317 7.76 -3.43 -0.80
CA ALA A 317 7.47 -3.74 0.59
C ALA A 317 6.41 -2.78 1.15
N ASN A 318 5.35 -3.32 1.75
CA ASN A 318 4.36 -2.55 2.49
C ASN A 318 4.52 -2.73 4.00
N ARG A 319 3.74 -1.94 4.77
CA ARG A 319 3.79 -1.90 6.24
C ARG A 319 5.18 -1.63 6.84
N PRO A 320 5.97 -0.68 6.30
CA PRO A 320 7.33 -0.45 6.80
C PRO A 320 7.38 0.00 8.27
N LEU A 321 6.33 0.68 8.72
CA LEU A 321 6.23 1.22 10.06
C LEU A 321 5.17 0.54 10.93
N ASN A 322 4.25 -0.23 10.36
CA ASN A 322 3.15 -0.86 11.10
C ASN A 322 3.44 -2.36 11.22
N ALA A 323 4.23 -2.73 12.21
CA ALA A 323 4.73 -4.09 12.36
C ALA A 323 3.76 -4.99 13.12
N PHE A 324 3.72 -6.26 12.72
CA PHE A 324 3.02 -7.33 13.41
C PHE A 324 4.02 -8.34 13.99
N THR A 325 3.87 -8.68 15.26
CA THR A 325 4.62 -9.79 15.87
C THR A 325 4.06 -11.12 15.39
N PRO A 326 4.83 -12.23 15.54
CA PRO A 326 4.31 -13.58 15.33
C PRO A 326 3.07 -13.91 16.18
N SER A 327 2.91 -13.26 17.34
CA SER A 327 1.72 -13.39 18.20
C SER A 327 0.51 -12.55 17.73
N GLY A 328 0.61 -11.85 16.60
CA GLY A 328 -0.44 -10.99 16.05
C GLY A 328 -0.56 -9.61 16.69
N ARG A 329 0.34 -9.24 17.61
CA ARG A 329 0.35 -7.90 18.22
C ARG A 329 0.86 -6.89 17.21
N ALA A 330 0.15 -5.77 17.08
CA ALA A 330 0.47 -4.71 16.14
C ALA A 330 1.02 -3.49 16.89
N PHE A 331 2.14 -2.91 16.43
CA PHE A 331 2.67 -1.63 16.94
C PHE A 331 3.41 -0.85 15.85
N ARG A 332 3.69 0.43 16.11
CA ARG A 332 4.39 1.29 15.16
C ARG A 332 5.90 1.37 15.43
N LEU A 333 6.72 1.19 14.40
CA LEU A 333 8.17 1.38 14.40
C LEU A 333 8.54 2.87 14.24
N ALA A 334 8.21 3.69 15.24
CA ALA A 334 8.52 5.12 15.23
C ALA A 334 8.88 5.62 16.64
N GLU A 335 9.60 6.74 16.71
CA GLU A 335 9.91 7.37 17.99
C GLU A 335 8.69 8.00 18.66
N GLY A 336 8.81 8.19 19.98
CA GLY A 336 7.78 8.84 20.80
C GLY A 336 7.55 10.30 20.39
N ALA A 337 6.40 10.84 20.77
CA ALA A 337 6.02 12.21 20.49
C ALA A 337 6.58 13.23 21.51
N GLY A 338 7.43 12.78 22.44
CA GLY A 338 8.01 13.60 23.50
C GLY A 338 7.17 13.58 24.77
N ALA A 339 6.97 14.76 25.39
CA ALA A 339 6.29 14.88 26.67
C ALA A 339 4.83 14.38 26.61
N GLU A 340 4.40 13.66 27.65
CA GLU A 340 3.00 13.25 27.81
C GLU A 340 2.09 14.47 27.92
N PRO A 341 0.92 14.47 27.24
CA PRO A 341 -0.04 15.55 27.37
C PRO A 341 -0.69 15.51 28.75
N VAL A 342 -0.99 16.68 29.30
CA VAL A 342 -1.73 16.80 30.57
C VAL A 342 -3.21 16.54 30.31
N MET A 343 -3.58 15.26 30.21
CA MET A 343 -4.90 14.80 29.76
C MET A 343 -6.04 15.43 30.57
N GLU A 344 -5.89 15.55 31.89
CA GLU A 344 -6.88 16.17 32.77
C GLU A 344 -7.20 17.62 32.36
N ALA A 345 -6.17 18.46 32.16
CA ALA A 345 -6.35 19.85 31.78
C ALA A 345 -6.99 20.00 30.38
N ILE A 346 -6.66 19.11 29.45
CA ILE A 346 -7.22 19.10 28.10
C ILE A 346 -8.69 18.65 28.14
N CYS A 347 -9.01 17.61 28.91
CA CYS A 347 -10.38 17.13 29.08
C CYS A 347 -11.27 18.15 29.78
N ASN A 348 -10.76 18.89 30.78
CA ASN A 348 -11.52 19.93 31.47
C ASN A 348 -12.00 21.04 30.52
N LYS A 349 -11.17 21.45 29.55
CA LYS A 349 -11.58 22.42 28.53
C LYS A 349 -12.74 21.92 27.67
N LEU A 350 -12.71 20.64 27.28
CA LEU A 350 -13.80 20.04 26.50
C LEU A 350 -15.07 19.85 27.35
N ALA A 351 -14.90 19.50 28.62
CA ALA A 351 -16.00 19.29 29.56
C ALA A 351 -16.89 20.53 29.71
N ASP A 352 -16.31 21.74 29.67
CA ASP A 352 -17.05 22.99 29.74
C ASP A 352 -18.07 23.12 28.60
N PHE A 353 -17.71 22.72 27.37
CA PHE A 353 -18.65 22.68 26.25
C PHE A 353 -19.66 21.54 26.39
N GLU A 354 -19.22 20.36 26.82
CA GLU A 354 -20.08 19.19 26.96
C GLU A 354 -21.11 19.32 28.09
N MET A 355 -20.87 20.16 29.09
CA MET A 355 -21.86 20.49 30.14
C MET A 355 -23.09 21.21 29.57
N GLY A 356 -22.92 22.02 28.52
CA GLY A 356 -24.00 22.74 27.85
C GLY A 356 -24.82 21.89 26.89
N LEU A 357 -24.40 20.66 26.59
CA LEU A 357 -25.12 19.76 25.71
C LEU A 357 -26.41 19.25 26.37
N PRO A 358 -27.48 19.00 25.58
CA PRO A 358 -28.70 18.40 26.09
C PRO A 358 -28.41 17.09 26.82
N GLN A 359 -29.17 16.79 27.87
CA GLN A 359 -29.12 15.44 28.46
C GLN A 359 -29.51 14.42 27.39
N SER A 360 -28.53 13.60 27.01
CA SER A 360 -28.66 12.55 26.01
C SER A 360 -27.91 11.31 26.51
N ASN A 361 -28.17 10.17 25.87
CA ASN A 361 -27.40 8.95 26.12
C ASN A 361 -26.04 8.96 25.38
N LEU A 362 -25.67 10.08 24.72
CA LEU A 362 -24.37 10.17 24.06
C LEU A 362 -23.25 10.22 25.09
N PRO A 363 -22.20 9.44 24.89
CA PRO A 363 -21.08 9.44 25.80
C PRO A 363 -20.24 10.72 25.60
N ARG A 364 -19.67 11.24 26.68
CA ARG A 364 -18.87 12.48 26.68
C ARG A 364 -17.39 12.15 26.50
N LEU A 365 -16.73 12.75 25.50
CA LEU A 365 -15.32 12.46 25.25
C LEU A 365 -14.44 12.90 26.41
N SER A 366 -14.75 14.02 27.09
CA SER A 366 -13.97 14.46 28.26
C SER A 366 -13.93 13.42 29.39
N VAL A 367 -14.97 12.59 29.50
CA VAL A 367 -15.07 11.52 30.51
C VAL A 367 -14.45 10.21 30.02
N MET A 368 -14.60 9.90 28.74
CA MET A 368 -14.09 8.66 28.15
C MET A 368 -12.58 8.70 27.90
N ALA A 369 -12.01 9.87 27.58
CA ALA A 369 -10.63 9.99 27.11
C ALA A 369 -9.59 9.39 28.08
N PRO A 370 -9.67 9.58 29.41
CA PRO A 370 -8.74 8.93 30.34
C PRO A 370 -8.78 7.39 30.25
N GLN A 371 -9.98 6.79 30.17
CA GLN A 371 -10.15 5.34 30.06
C GLN A 371 -9.66 4.81 28.71
N LEU A 372 -9.85 5.59 27.63
CA LEU A 372 -9.31 5.26 26.32
C LEU A 372 -7.78 5.30 26.32
N ALA A 373 -7.17 6.25 27.04
CA ALA A 373 -5.72 6.34 27.19
C ALA A 373 -5.16 5.12 27.93
N GLU A 374 -5.75 4.73 29.06
CA GLU A 374 -5.33 3.55 29.84
C GLU A 374 -5.36 2.24 29.02
N LYS A 375 -6.32 2.10 28.10
CA LYS A 375 -6.49 0.92 27.24
C LYS A 375 -5.77 1.04 25.90
N MET A 376 -5.07 2.15 25.67
CA MET A 376 -4.42 2.41 24.39
C MET A 376 -3.26 1.43 24.18
N GLN A 377 -3.21 0.81 23.00
CA GLN A 377 -2.19 -0.20 22.67
C GLN A 377 -1.12 0.31 21.70
N GLY A 378 -1.24 1.56 21.24
CA GLY A 378 -0.36 2.16 20.25
C GLY A 378 -1.14 2.90 19.15
N SER A 379 -0.41 3.48 18.19
CA SER A 379 -0.97 4.33 17.14
C SER A 379 -1.95 3.62 16.22
N MET A 380 -1.78 2.31 15.98
CA MET A 380 -2.72 1.55 15.16
C MET A 380 -4.07 1.35 15.85
N HIS A 381 -4.06 1.06 17.16
CA HIS A 381 -5.28 0.99 17.96
C HIS A 381 -5.94 2.37 18.03
N PHE A 382 -5.17 3.44 18.22
CA PHE A 382 -5.68 4.81 18.16
C PHE A 382 -6.36 5.13 16.82
N ASP A 383 -5.75 4.80 15.68
CA ASP A 383 -6.35 5.07 14.37
C ASP A 383 -7.69 4.29 14.21
N HIS A 384 -7.78 3.07 14.74
CA HIS A 384 -9.04 2.31 14.77
C HIS A 384 -10.10 3.01 15.64
N VAL A 385 -9.77 3.34 16.90
CA VAL A 385 -10.65 4.07 17.83
C VAL A 385 -11.09 5.42 17.25
N LYS A 386 -10.18 6.14 16.58
CA LYS A 386 -10.51 7.41 15.93
C LYS A 386 -11.59 7.22 14.86
N MET A 387 -11.48 6.17 14.05
CA MET A 387 -12.40 5.89 12.95
C MET A 387 -13.75 5.36 13.45
N THR A 388 -13.75 4.45 14.42
CA THR A 388 -14.97 3.74 14.86
C THR A 388 -15.70 4.42 16.01
N VAL A 389 -15.01 5.25 16.79
CA VAL A 389 -15.57 5.90 17.99
C VAL A 389 -15.49 7.41 17.90
N LEU A 390 -14.28 7.98 17.79
CA LEU A 390 -14.09 9.43 17.96
C LEU A 390 -14.69 10.26 16.82
N THR A 391 -14.57 9.81 15.58
CA THR A 391 -15.12 10.57 14.44
C THR A 391 -16.65 10.52 14.41
N PRO A 392 -17.30 9.35 14.55
CA PRO A 392 -18.76 9.28 14.67
C PRO A 392 -19.30 10.12 15.84
N LEU A 393 -18.65 10.04 17.01
CA LEU A 393 -19.07 10.79 18.20
C LEU A 393 -19.04 12.31 17.97
N LEU A 394 -18.00 12.82 17.31
CA LEU A 394 -17.91 14.24 16.98
C LEU A 394 -19.08 14.67 16.07
N LEU A 395 -19.33 13.91 15.00
CA LEU A 395 -20.39 14.21 14.04
C LEU A 395 -21.77 14.17 14.69
N GLU A 396 -22.04 13.16 15.51
CA GLU A 396 -23.32 13.01 16.22
C GLU A 396 -23.51 14.11 17.26
N THR A 397 -22.45 14.47 17.98
CA THR A 397 -22.47 15.59 18.94
C THR A 397 -22.76 16.90 18.24
N LEU A 398 -22.08 17.20 17.13
CA LEU A 398 -22.34 18.42 16.34
C LEU A 398 -23.75 18.44 15.74
N HIS A 399 -24.29 17.29 15.37
CA HIS A 399 -25.65 17.19 14.85
C HIS A 399 -26.71 17.46 15.93
N MET A 400 -26.48 16.97 17.15
CA MET A 400 -27.40 17.18 18.28
C MET A 400 -27.23 18.53 18.96
N ALA A 401 -26.02 19.09 18.93
CA ALA A 401 -25.71 20.37 19.51
C ALA A 401 -26.37 21.49 18.69
N LYS A 402 -27.09 22.38 19.37
CA LYS A 402 -27.61 23.62 18.75
C LYS A 402 -26.55 24.72 18.78
N PHE A 403 -25.32 24.39 18.42
CA PHE A 403 -24.21 25.35 18.44
C PHE A 403 -24.40 26.40 17.34
N THR A 404 -24.04 27.64 17.67
CA THR A 404 -23.68 28.63 16.67
C THR A 404 -22.41 28.21 15.94
N GLU A 405 -22.13 28.81 14.78
CA GLU A 405 -20.92 28.50 14.01
C GLU A 405 -19.62 28.71 14.82
N ALA A 406 -19.57 29.77 15.63
CA ALA A 406 -18.42 30.06 16.49
C ALA A 406 -18.26 29.02 17.63
N GLU A 407 -19.36 28.60 18.26
CA GLU A 407 -19.33 27.56 19.30
C GLU A 407 -18.95 26.20 18.72
N ALA A 408 -19.46 25.86 17.52
CA ALA A 408 -19.08 24.64 16.83
C ALA A 408 -17.59 24.62 16.51
N GLY A 409 -17.02 25.74 16.02
CA GLY A 409 -15.59 25.89 15.79
C GLY A 409 -14.76 25.66 17.06
N ALA A 410 -15.10 26.36 18.15
CA ALA A 410 -14.39 26.22 19.43
C ALA A 410 -14.52 24.81 20.04
N PHE A 411 -15.69 24.19 19.91
CA PHE A 411 -15.90 22.81 20.34
C PHE A 411 -15.05 21.83 19.53
N ILE A 412 -15.01 21.98 18.19
CA ILE A 412 -14.19 21.15 17.30
C ILE A 412 -12.71 21.28 17.68
N GLU A 413 -12.22 22.49 17.95
CA GLU A 413 -10.84 22.71 18.40
C GLU A 413 -10.56 21.99 19.73
N ALA A 414 -11.40 22.17 20.75
CA ALA A 414 -11.24 21.48 22.04
C ALA A 414 -11.33 19.95 21.91
N TYR A 415 -12.20 19.45 21.04
CA TYR A 415 -12.31 18.03 20.73
C TYR A 415 -11.04 17.51 20.05
N GLN A 416 -10.52 18.26 19.07
CA GLN A 416 -9.28 17.92 18.37
C GLN A 416 -8.07 17.94 19.30
N ASP A 417 -8.02 18.82 20.29
CA ASP A 417 -6.98 18.82 21.32
C ASP A 417 -6.97 17.49 22.12
N VAL A 418 -8.15 16.99 22.54
CA VAL A 418 -8.25 15.69 23.22
C VAL A 418 -7.83 14.54 22.28
N VAL A 419 -8.30 14.55 21.03
CA VAL A 419 -7.92 13.54 20.03
C VAL A 419 -6.41 13.55 19.78
N GLN A 420 -5.79 14.74 19.74
CA GLN A 420 -4.35 14.91 19.55
C GLN A 420 -3.57 14.47 20.79
N ALA A 421 -4.09 14.70 22.01
CA ALA A 421 -3.52 14.18 23.24
C ALA A 421 -3.51 12.63 23.26
N LEU A 422 -4.64 12.00 22.92
CA LEU A 422 -4.73 10.54 22.79
C LEU A 422 -3.76 10.00 21.74
N ARG A 423 -3.57 10.72 20.63
CA ARG A 423 -2.59 10.37 19.59
C ARG A 423 -1.15 10.43 20.09
N THR A 424 -0.80 11.48 20.82
CA THR A 424 0.52 11.65 21.44
C THR A 424 0.79 10.51 22.43
N HIS A 425 -0.17 10.21 23.30
CA HIS A 425 -0.08 9.09 24.24
C HIS A 425 0.13 7.76 23.51
N ALA A 426 -0.67 7.49 22.47
CA ALA A 426 -0.54 6.28 21.65
C ALA A 426 0.86 6.13 21.01
N ARG A 427 1.48 7.22 20.55
CA ARG A 427 2.86 7.20 20.03
C ARG A 427 3.89 6.89 21.10
N ASN A 428 3.69 7.39 22.32
CA ASN A 428 4.58 7.09 23.43
C ASN A 428 4.46 5.62 23.88
N VAL A 429 3.25 5.04 23.81
CA VAL A 429 3.04 3.59 23.99
C VAL A 429 3.80 2.78 22.92
N ASP A 430 3.76 3.18 21.64
CA ASP A 430 4.57 2.54 20.59
C ASP A 430 6.09 2.65 20.87
N ALA A 431 6.55 3.82 21.34
CA ALA A 431 7.95 4.06 21.68
C ALA A 431 8.43 3.16 22.82
N GLN A 432 7.58 2.93 23.83
CA GLN A 432 7.87 1.98 24.91
C GLN A 432 8.02 0.55 24.38
N HIS A 433 7.17 0.13 23.43
CA HIS A 433 7.29 -1.20 22.81
C HIS A 433 8.55 -1.37 21.97
N THR A 434 9.08 -0.28 21.42
CA THR A 434 10.22 -0.29 20.48
C THR A 434 11.53 0.16 21.10
N GLU A 435 11.55 0.53 22.39
CA GLU A 435 12.72 1.09 23.08
C GLU A 435 13.93 0.14 23.01
N GLN A 436 13.75 -1.13 23.37
CA GLN A 436 14.82 -2.12 23.37
C GLN A 436 15.33 -2.40 21.95
N LEU A 437 14.41 -2.53 20.99
CA LEU A 437 14.73 -2.70 19.58
C LEU A 437 15.56 -1.52 19.07
N ASN A 438 15.11 -0.29 19.31
CA ASN A 438 15.80 0.91 18.89
C ASN A 438 17.20 0.98 19.54
N ALA A 439 17.31 0.74 20.84
CA ALA A 439 18.58 0.74 21.55
C ALA A 439 19.57 -0.30 20.98
N HIS A 440 19.09 -1.46 20.53
CA HIS A 440 19.92 -2.47 19.86
C HIS A 440 20.35 -2.00 18.47
N LEU A 441 19.42 -1.49 17.67
CA LEU A 441 19.67 -0.95 16.33
C LEU A 441 20.73 0.16 16.35
N GLN A 442 20.61 1.13 17.26
CA GLN A 442 21.55 2.26 17.34
C GLN A 442 23.00 1.82 17.58
N LYS A 443 23.25 0.63 18.18
CA LYS A 443 24.60 0.10 18.37
C LYS A 443 25.23 -0.39 17.06
N LYS A 444 24.41 -0.76 16.06
CA LYS A 444 24.84 -1.31 14.77
C LYS A 444 24.90 -0.25 13.67
N LEU A 445 24.20 0.86 13.85
CA LEU A 445 24.16 1.94 12.87
C LEU A 445 25.49 2.73 12.82
N PRO A 446 25.84 3.32 11.67
CA PRO A 446 27.04 4.15 11.54
C PRO A 446 27.10 5.28 12.58
N LYS A 447 28.24 5.42 13.24
CA LYS A 447 28.44 6.47 14.27
C LYS A 447 28.51 7.88 13.65
N GLY A 448 28.13 8.89 14.43
CA GLY A 448 28.29 10.31 14.07
C GLY A 448 27.11 10.94 13.36
N LYS A 449 25.99 10.22 13.18
CA LYS A 449 24.72 10.76 12.67
C LYS A 449 23.56 10.29 13.54
N SER A 450 22.49 11.07 13.57
CA SER A 450 21.22 10.65 14.17
C SER A 450 20.41 9.82 13.17
N TYR A 451 19.81 8.74 13.66
CA TYR A 451 18.96 7.84 12.88
C TYR A 451 17.65 7.60 13.65
N PRO A 452 16.64 8.47 13.47
CA PRO A 452 15.32 8.23 14.05
C PRO A 452 14.79 6.86 13.63
N LEU A 453 14.12 6.15 14.54
CA LEU A 453 13.68 4.76 14.30
C LEU A 453 12.87 4.62 13.00
N GLN A 454 11.96 5.55 12.70
CA GLN A 454 11.17 5.51 11.48
C GLN A 454 12.02 5.65 10.20
N GLN A 455 13.12 6.41 10.24
CA GLN A 455 14.04 6.53 9.11
C GLN A 455 14.89 5.27 8.94
N VAL A 456 15.26 4.61 10.06
CA VAL A 456 15.92 3.30 10.02
C VAL A 456 14.99 2.27 9.41
N ALA A 457 13.76 2.15 9.92
CA ALA A 457 12.76 1.22 9.43
C ALA A 457 12.49 1.42 7.93
N LEU A 458 12.38 2.68 7.47
CA LEU A 458 12.20 3.00 6.06
C LEU A 458 13.44 2.73 5.19
N ASN A 459 14.67 2.90 5.69
CA ASN A 459 15.88 2.73 4.87
C ASN A 459 16.38 1.27 4.81
N VAL A 460 16.21 0.48 5.88
CA VAL A 460 16.64 -0.92 5.91
C VAL A 460 15.94 -1.74 4.83
N ILE A 461 14.63 -1.54 4.67
CA ILE A 461 13.80 -2.28 3.72
C ILE A 461 14.31 -2.20 2.28
N PRO A 462 14.43 -1.01 1.65
CA PRO A 462 14.92 -0.90 0.29
C PRO A 462 16.45 -1.10 0.19
N SER A 463 17.17 -1.18 1.30
CA SER A 463 18.58 -1.60 1.32
C SER A 463 18.73 -3.12 1.21
N THR A 464 17.69 -3.91 1.55
CA THR A 464 17.71 -5.36 1.42
C THR A 464 17.84 -5.76 -0.06
N PRO A 465 18.84 -6.57 -0.44
CA PRO A 465 18.92 -7.12 -1.80
C PRO A 465 17.62 -7.83 -2.21
N GLY A 466 17.13 -7.53 -3.43
CA GLY A 466 15.87 -8.06 -3.95
C GLY A 466 14.63 -7.20 -3.63
N VAL A 467 14.69 -6.28 -2.67
CA VAL A 467 13.62 -5.30 -2.46
C VAL A 467 13.81 -4.12 -3.41
N THR A 468 12.78 -3.80 -4.19
CA THR A 468 12.82 -2.69 -5.15
C THR A 468 12.52 -1.37 -4.48
N ALA A 469 11.46 -1.28 -3.69
CA ALA A 469 11.08 -0.04 -3.03
C ALA A 469 10.24 -0.29 -1.77
N VAL A 470 10.16 0.72 -0.90
CA VAL A 470 9.32 0.70 0.29
C VAL A 470 8.16 1.68 0.18
N LEU A 471 6.97 1.21 0.56
CA LEU A 471 5.75 1.98 0.50
C LEU A 471 5.38 2.59 1.86
N CYS A 472 5.33 3.92 1.95
CA CYS A 472 4.97 4.62 3.20
C CYS A 472 3.73 5.51 3.04
N GLY A 473 2.75 5.35 3.95
CA GLY A 473 1.56 6.20 4.04
C GLY A 473 1.85 7.57 4.67
N MET A 474 2.43 8.48 3.92
CA MET A 474 2.91 9.79 4.41
C MET A 474 1.79 10.85 4.38
N ARG A 475 0.91 10.81 5.39
CA ARG A 475 -0.28 11.69 5.52
C ARG A 475 0.00 13.12 6.03
N ASP A 476 1.24 13.42 6.42
CA ASP A 476 1.68 14.72 6.93
C ASP A 476 3.01 15.10 6.24
N PRO A 477 3.24 16.36 5.84
CA PRO A 477 4.51 16.81 5.27
C PRO A 477 5.75 16.45 6.09
N ALA A 478 5.64 16.32 7.42
CA ALA A 478 6.75 15.87 8.27
C ALA A 478 7.11 14.39 8.03
N TYR A 479 6.16 13.54 7.67
CA TYR A 479 6.45 12.15 7.30
C TYR A 479 7.14 12.07 5.94
N VAL A 480 6.83 13.02 5.04
CA VAL A 480 7.55 13.17 3.78
C VAL A 480 9.00 13.59 4.02
N ASP A 481 9.26 14.42 5.04
CA ASP A 481 10.64 14.75 5.44
C ASP A 481 11.43 13.52 5.89
N ASP A 482 10.81 12.60 6.63
CA ASP A 482 11.45 11.33 6.99
C ASP A 482 11.78 10.49 5.74
N GLY A 483 10.87 10.39 4.79
CA GLY A 483 11.11 9.69 3.52
C GLY A 483 12.20 10.36 2.67
N LEU A 484 12.20 11.70 2.59
CA LEU A 484 13.23 12.46 1.88
C LEU A 484 14.60 12.28 2.53
N ALA A 485 14.68 12.29 3.87
CA ALA A 485 15.90 12.00 4.60
C ALA A 485 16.43 10.58 4.31
N VAL A 486 15.56 9.62 3.96
CA VAL A 486 15.96 8.30 3.50
C VAL A 486 16.46 8.31 2.05
N LEU A 487 15.88 9.11 1.15
CA LEU A 487 16.39 9.29 -0.21
C LEU A 487 17.76 9.98 -0.24
N GLU A 488 18.01 10.91 0.68
CA GLU A 488 19.32 11.56 0.88
C GLU A 488 20.37 10.59 1.46
N ARG A 489 19.93 9.47 2.03
CA ARG A 489 20.82 8.44 2.57
C ARG A 489 21.06 7.35 1.52
N GLY A 490 22.32 6.93 1.41
CA GLY A 490 22.65 5.69 0.71
C GLY A 490 22.07 4.45 1.40
N ASP A 491 22.24 3.31 0.77
CA ASP A 491 21.80 2.04 1.33
C ASP A 491 22.67 1.61 2.51
N PHE A 492 22.09 0.83 3.43
CA PHE A 492 22.88 0.17 4.45
C PHE A 492 23.69 -0.96 3.82
N ALA A 493 25.01 -0.97 4.06
CA ALA A 493 25.90 -1.97 3.47
C ALA A 493 25.69 -3.39 4.03
N ASP A 494 25.28 -3.51 5.30
CA ASP A 494 25.07 -4.80 5.98
C ASP A 494 23.69 -4.83 6.63
N VAL A 495 22.69 -5.13 5.82
CA VAL A 495 21.30 -5.30 6.25
C VAL A 495 21.10 -6.56 7.10
N GLY A 496 21.91 -7.60 6.86
CA GLY A 496 21.83 -8.86 7.58
C GLY A 496 22.10 -8.69 9.07
N SER A 497 23.16 -7.98 9.45
CA SER A 497 23.42 -7.70 10.87
C SER A 497 22.36 -6.81 11.50
N ILE A 498 21.69 -5.96 10.71
CA ILE A 498 20.57 -5.15 11.20
C ILE A 498 19.35 -6.02 11.47
N LEU A 499 18.95 -6.92 10.56
CA LEU A 499 17.68 -7.65 10.62
C LEU A 499 17.75 -9.02 11.33
N LEU A 500 18.74 -9.85 11.03
CA LEU A 500 18.72 -11.27 11.39
C LEU A 500 19.24 -11.55 12.81
N GLU A 501 20.10 -10.69 13.32
CA GLU A 501 20.60 -10.76 14.71
C GLU A 501 19.65 -10.10 15.74
N GLN A 502 18.40 -9.82 15.36
CA GLN A 502 17.36 -9.30 16.26
C GLN A 502 16.53 -10.40 16.92
N GLN A 503 16.51 -11.62 16.35
CA GLN A 503 15.65 -12.73 16.81
C GLN A 503 16.03 -13.30 18.20
N ALA A 504 16.99 -12.69 18.89
CA ALA A 504 17.42 -13.06 20.24
C ALA A 504 16.90 -12.11 21.35
N VAL A 505 16.03 -11.13 21.02
CA VAL A 505 15.47 -10.15 21.97
C VAL A 505 13.99 -10.38 22.21
#